data_AF-A0A955KD25-F1
#
_entry.id   AF-A0A955KD25-F1
#
_cell.length_a   1.000
_cell.length_b   1.000
_cell.length_c   1.000
_cell.angle_alpha   90.00
_cell.angle_beta   90.00
_cell.angle_gamma   90.00
#
_symmetry.space_group_name_H-M   'P 1'
#
loop_
_entity.id
_entity.type
_entity.pdbx_description
1 polymer ?
#
loop_
_entity_poly.entity_id
_entity_poly.type
_entity_poly.pdbx_seq_one_letter_code
_entity_poly.pdbx_strand_id
1 'polypeptide(L)' 'MLKNNEYNIMMQIVEEHKSLWRIKNEYMKDSESDEETKAFWEHLAKEKESHIEKLTKMIKERL' A
#
# COMPACT_ATOMS: atom_id res chain seq x y z
N MET A 1 -24.73 7.94 1.97
CA MET A 1 -23.60 7.61 2.87
C MET A 1 -23.13 6.21 2.47
N LEU A 2 -21.84 5.99 2.22
CA LEU A 2 -21.32 4.64 1.98
C LEU A 2 -21.60 3.76 3.21
N LYS A 3 -21.81 2.45 3.06
CA LYS A 3 -21.87 1.60 4.25
C LYS A 3 -20.45 1.56 4.84
N ASN A 4 -20.37 1.30 6.15
CA ASN A 4 -19.10 1.34 6.88
C ASN A 4 -18.03 0.47 6.22
N ASN A 5 -18.42 -0.64 5.58
CA ASN A 5 -17.47 -1.53 4.92
C ASN A 5 -16.84 -0.94 3.65
N GLU A 6 -17.63 -0.33 2.76
CA GLU A 6 -17.10 0.32 1.56
C GLU A 6 -16.22 1.52 1.91
N TYR A 7 -16.64 2.31 2.92
CA TYR A 7 -15.83 3.40 3.46
C TYR A 7 -14.48 2.89 3.99
N ASN A 8 -14.48 1.81 4.77
CA ASN A 8 -13.26 1.21 5.30
C ASN A 8 -12.32 0.72 4.18
N ILE A 9 -12.86 0.12 3.12
CA ILE A 9 -12.06 -0.30 1.95
C ILE A 9 -11.42 0.92 1.27
N MET A 10 -12.18 1.99 1.04
CA MET A 10 -11.66 3.21 0.43
C MET A 10 -10.58 3.88 1.30
N MET A 11 -10.80 3.92 2.62
CA MET A 11 -9.80 4.42 3.56
C MET A 11 -8.52 3.57 3.55
N GLN A 12 -8.65 2.24 3.49
CA GLN A 12 -7.48 1.36 3.42
C GLN A 12 -6.67 1.60 2.15
N ILE A 13 -7.32 1.80 0.99
CA ILE A 13 -6.63 2.13 -0.27
C ILE A 13 -5.75 3.37 -0.09
N VAL A 14 -6.29 4.42 0.56
CA VAL A 14 -5.54 5.67 0.80
C VAL A 14 -4.32 5.41 1.69
N GLU A 15 -4.48 4.64 2.77
CA GLU A 15 -3.37 4.34 3.68
C GLU A 15 -2.29 3.49 3.01
N GLU A 16 -2.66 2.50 2.19
CA GLU A 16 -1.69 1.72 1.43
C GLU A 16 -0.93 2.59 0.41
N HIS A 17 -1.60 3.48 -0.30
CA HIS A 17 -0.94 4.41 -1.21
C HIS A 17 0.05 5.34 -0.50
N LYS A 18 -0.34 5.91 0.65
CA LYS A 18 0.56 6.75 1.46
C LYS A 18 1.78 5.97 1.93
N SER A 19 1.57 4.75 2.42
CA SER A 19 2.66 3.91 2.90
C SER A 19 3.58 3.47 1.77
N LEU A 20 3.04 3.09 0.62
CA LEU A 20 3.81 2.73 -0.56
C LEU A 20 4.65 3.91 -1.07
N TRP A 21 4.08 5.12 -1.06
CA TRP A 21 4.81 6.32 -1.43
C TRP A 21 6.00 6.56 -0.51
N ARG A 22 5.83 6.46 0.82
CA ARG A 22 6.93 6.62 1.77
C ARG A 22 8.02 5.56 1.57
N ILE A 23 7.65 4.31 1.35
CA ILE A 23 8.63 3.25 1.07
C ILE A 23 9.45 3.59 -0.17
N LYS A 24 8.79 3.90 -1.29
CA LYS A 24 9.46 4.15 -2.57
C LYS A 24 10.32 5.43 -2.60
N ASN A 25 9.90 6.46 -1.88
CA ASN A 25 10.52 7.79 -1.98
C ASN A 25 11.45 8.13 -0.81
N GLU A 26 11.27 7.51 0.35
CA GLU A 26 12.05 7.81 1.55
C GLU A 26 12.79 6.54 2.01
N TYR A 27 12.06 5.49 2.42
CA TYR A 27 12.69 4.37 3.15
C TYR A 27 13.70 3.58 2.33
N MET A 28 13.44 3.42 1.02
CA MET A 28 14.38 2.77 0.10
C MET A 28 15.70 3.53 -0.03
N LYS A 29 15.69 4.87 0.07
CA LYS A 29 16.89 5.71 0.07
C LYS A 29 17.63 5.58 1.38
N ASP A 30 16.88 5.61 2.50
CA ASP A 30 17.44 5.49 3.84
C ASP A 30 18.07 4.11 4.11
N SER A 31 17.63 3.06 3.40
CA SER A 31 18.16 1.70 3.50
C SER A 31 19.27 1.36 2.49
N GLU A 32 19.80 2.31 1.71
CA GLU A 32 20.75 2.01 0.63
C GLU A 32 22.01 1.25 1.09
N SER A 33 22.45 1.47 2.32
CA SER A 33 23.62 0.81 2.91
C SER A 33 23.32 -0.47 3.70
N ASP A 34 22.06 -0.88 3.79
CA ASP A 34 21.61 -2.04 4.57
C ASP A 34 20.76 -2.94 3.66
N GLU A 35 21.39 -3.97 3.09
CA GLU A 35 20.77 -4.89 2.14
C GLU A 35 19.60 -5.69 2.75
N GLU A 36 19.61 -5.97 4.05
CA GLU A 36 18.52 -6.70 4.72
C GLU A 36 17.26 -5.83 4.75
N THR A 37 17.39 -4.60 5.25
CA THR A 37 16.25 -3.67 5.33
C THR A 37 15.78 -3.23 3.96
N LYS A 38 16.68 -3.05 2.99
CA LYS A 38 16.33 -2.75 1.61
C LYS A 38 15.51 -3.88 0.98
N ALA A 39 15.94 -5.13 1.12
CA ALA A 39 15.20 -6.28 0.62
C ALA A 39 13.81 -6.38 1.27
N PHE A 40 13.70 -6.07 2.56
CA PHE A 40 12.43 -5.99 3.26
C PHE A 40 11.52 -4.90 2.67
N TRP A 41 12.03 -3.69 2.44
CA TRP A 41 11.26 -2.59 1.86
C TRP A 41 10.80 -2.88 0.43
N GLU A 42 11.64 -3.52 -0.38
CA GLU A 42 11.27 -3.98 -1.73
C GLU A 42 10.13 -5.01 -1.68
N HIS A 43 10.20 -5.96 -0.75
CA HIS A 43 9.15 -6.96 -0.57
C HIS A 43 7.84 -6.30 -0.13
N LEU A 44 7.89 -5.46 0.91
CA LEU A 44 6.72 -4.77 1.44
C LEU A 44 6.07 -3.85 0.39
N ALA A 45 6.87 -3.20 -0.47
CA ALA A 45 6.34 -2.39 -1.57
C ALA A 45 5.47 -3.22 -2.52
N LYS A 46 5.93 -4.42 -2.90
CA LYS A 46 5.18 -5.34 -3.78
C LYS A 46 3.90 -5.85 -3.14
N GLU A 47 3.94 -6.18 -1.85
CA GLU A 47 2.74 -6.59 -1.11
C GLU A 47 1.69 -5.47 -1.09
N LYS A 48 2.12 -4.22 -0.89
CA LYS A 48 1.22 -3.06 -0.89
C LYS A 48 0.60 -2.79 -2.26
N GLU A 49 1.34 -2.96 -3.35
CA GLU A 49 0.79 -2.88 -4.70
C GLU A 49 -0.32 -3.94 -4.91
N SER A 50 -0.08 -5.17 -4.48
CA SER A 50 -1.07 -6.25 -4.52
C SER A 50 -2.31 -5.93 -3.66
N HIS A 51 -2.12 -5.36 -2.47
CA HIS A 51 -3.22 -4.92 -1.62
C HIS A 51 -4.05 -3.82 -2.28
N ILE A 52 -3.40 -2.81 -2.85
CA ILE A 52 -4.07 -1.71 -3.58
C ILE A 52 -4.89 -2.29 -4.73
N GLU A 53 -4.34 -3.19 -5.53
CA GLU A 53 -5.06 -3.82 -6.65
C GLU A 53 -6.29 -4.59 -6.16
N LYS A 54 -6.13 -5.42 -5.12
CA LYS A 54 -7.22 -6.22 -4.55
C LYS A 54 -8.33 -5.34 -3.96
N LEU A 55 -7.97 -4.33 -3.17
CA LEU A 55 -8.93 -3.40 -2.56
C LEU A 55 -9.65 -2.57 -3.64
N THR A 56 -8.92 -2.13 -4.67
CA THR A 56 -9.49 -1.41 -5.81
C THR A 56 -10.47 -2.28 -6.59
N LYS A 57 -10.17 -3.55 -6.80
CA LYS A 57 -11.11 -4.50 -7.41
C LYS A 57 -12.36 -4.68 -6.54
N MET A 58 -12.17 -4.86 -5.23
CA MET A 58 -13.28 -5.02 -4.29
C MET A 58 -14.23 -3.81 -4.28
N ILE A 59 -13.71 -2.58 -4.31
CA ILE A 59 -14.58 -1.40 -4.30
C ILE A 59 -15.31 -1.22 -5.65
N LYS A 60 -14.65 -1.54 -6.78
CA LYS A 60 -15.28 -1.49 -8.12
C LYS A 60 -16.43 -2.46 -8.27
N GLU A 61 -16.40 -3.62 -7.62
CA GLU A 61 -17.48 -4.60 -7.63
C GLU A 61 -18.67 -4.21 -6.74
N ARG A 62 -18.52 -3.18 -5.90
CA ARG A 62 -19.52 -2.75 -4.90
C ARG A 62 -20.16 -1.38 -5.19
N LEU A 63 -19.63 -0.65 -6.18
CA LEU A 63 -20.13 0.63 -6.67
C LEU A 63 -20.84 0.43 -8.01
#